data_AF-A0AAT9FH43-F1
#
_entry.id   AF-A0AAT9FH43-F1
#
_cell.length_a   1.000
_cell.length_b   1.000
_cell.length_c   1.000
_cell.angle_alpha   90.00
_cell.angle_beta   90.00
_cell.angle_gamma   90.00
#
_symmetry.space_group_name_H-M   'P 1'
#
loop_
_entity.id
_entity.type
_entity.pdbx_description
1 polymer ?
#
loop_
_entity_poly.entity_id
_entity_poly.type
_entity_poly.pdbx_seq_one_letter_code
_entity_poly.pdbx_strand_id
1 'polypeptide(L)'
;MKNTEARKILGLDPSDDPRSYLSAFDETKAYKRELVENAPSPELKFRYQQELLEYEAAVKVVAGHKRIRPNTDFIVVLMLIGALSACGWWGYNWYQRQWNIDAQQKQRSAFLASVGRTAVSKRKWDQAEEAYKDMLRIDPNSKIAAEGIESIRRGKLEERSQQLYYSLGESQAALEAGRWDEAEQLANSVLEIDPENSAAKRKLEIISEGKHKQAVSLKMMAVTDALDAGKISDARKALVDLREIDPKNANLLGLAKRIDEANAEIRAQKTKAAALLAAAQKLDTGEFSARAMALLAEARKLDPTNTEIAELHSKMSAYTRAITVPGDYPTISEALEAARPRDLIRISAGTYKESLIIDQPVRLQGTGDGKTIIELPSTEASLITINPEAKGTFISGINLNHKGFDHSTDRFSGITILAQEVTIAACNVHHSAGHGIAVLDGGKATITGCEISACGWDGISVYGAGSHAVIRDTHSHGNIQHGLGFWKGGSGSVSKCRMVENGLCGVLAMGAGAKVSVISTVCSDNREAGILISDGVIATLTANRCEENLLSGIVLRSATTTADVTKNVTNNNHEAGILSHRGVKIGKFEENKAQGNTSHQIWRDANLTQSSEVE
;
A
#
# COMPACT_ATOMS: atom_id res chain seq x y z
N MET A 1 41.13 -58.99 -60.11
CA MET A 1 42.25 -58.76 -61.04
C MET A 1 41.85 -59.23 -62.43
N LYS A 2 41.82 -58.33 -63.42
CA LYS A 2 41.55 -58.72 -64.82
C LYS A 2 42.76 -59.45 -65.40
N ASN A 3 42.61 -60.32 -66.40
CA ASN A 3 43.75 -61.05 -66.99
C ASN A 3 44.86 -60.09 -67.48
N THR A 4 44.49 -58.95 -68.08
CA THR A 4 45.42 -57.88 -68.49
C THR A 4 46.13 -57.21 -67.31
N GLU A 5 45.50 -57.12 -66.16
CA GLU A 5 46.07 -56.59 -64.91
C GLU A 5 46.97 -57.63 -64.23
N ALA A 6 46.58 -58.91 -64.27
CA ALA A 6 47.35 -60.05 -63.77
C ALA A 6 48.65 -60.25 -64.57
N ARG A 7 48.58 -60.11 -65.90
CA ARG A 7 49.77 -60.15 -66.74
C ARG A 7 50.71 -59.00 -66.43
N LYS A 8 50.22 -57.77 -66.24
CA LYS A 8 51.06 -56.63 -65.82
C LYS A 8 51.78 -56.87 -64.49
N ILE A 9 51.08 -57.41 -63.49
CA ILE A 9 51.69 -57.68 -62.17
C ILE A 9 52.74 -58.80 -62.26
N LEU A 10 52.57 -59.74 -63.18
CA LEU A 10 53.55 -60.80 -63.47
C LEU A 10 54.63 -60.38 -64.48
N GLY A 11 54.59 -59.16 -64.99
CA GLY A 11 55.51 -58.68 -66.03
C GLY A 11 55.35 -59.33 -67.41
N LEU A 12 54.19 -59.93 -67.69
CA LEU A 12 53.87 -60.65 -68.93
C LEU A 12 53.26 -59.74 -70.01
N ASP A 13 53.65 -59.94 -71.26
CA ASP A 13 53.09 -59.33 -72.46
C ASP A 13 51.71 -59.94 -72.79
N PRO A 14 50.76 -59.21 -73.40
CA PRO A 14 49.46 -59.76 -73.78
C PRO A 14 49.52 -61.02 -74.65
N SER A 15 50.63 -61.29 -75.33
CA SER A 15 50.82 -62.45 -76.19
C SER A 15 51.43 -63.68 -75.49
N ASP A 16 51.91 -63.57 -74.25
CA ASP A 16 52.65 -64.65 -73.58
C ASP A 16 51.77 -65.83 -73.11
N ASP A 17 52.20 -67.08 -73.32
CA ASP A 17 51.58 -68.28 -72.72
C ASP A 17 52.08 -68.49 -71.27
N PRO A 18 51.23 -68.31 -70.26
CA PRO A 18 51.72 -68.28 -68.87
C PRO A 18 52.03 -69.67 -68.30
N ARG A 19 51.71 -70.75 -69.02
CA ARG A 19 52.16 -72.11 -68.65
C ARG A 19 53.69 -72.26 -68.74
N SER A 20 54.36 -71.45 -69.55
CA SER A 20 55.81 -71.47 -69.74
C SER A 20 56.60 -70.84 -68.58
N TYR A 21 55.94 -70.05 -67.72
CA TYR A 21 56.57 -69.30 -66.63
C TYR A 21 56.20 -69.84 -65.23
N LEU A 22 55.57 -71.01 -65.16
CA LEU A 22 55.04 -71.56 -63.90
C LEU A 22 56.11 -71.71 -62.79
N SER A 23 57.33 -72.20 -63.09
CA SER A 23 58.35 -72.35 -62.03
C SER A 23 58.92 -71.01 -61.56
N ALA A 24 59.06 -70.02 -62.45
CA ALA A 24 59.52 -68.67 -62.12
C ALA A 24 58.50 -67.92 -61.23
N PHE A 25 57.21 -68.18 -61.46
CA PHE A 25 56.16 -67.66 -60.58
C PHE A 25 56.23 -68.28 -59.17
N ASP A 26 56.52 -69.58 -59.07
CA ASP A 26 56.66 -70.26 -57.78
C ASP A 26 57.89 -69.75 -56.98
N GLU A 27 59.04 -69.53 -57.63
CA GLU A 27 60.25 -68.97 -56.96
C GLU A 27 60.03 -67.54 -56.43
N THR A 28 59.47 -66.65 -57.25
CA THR A 28 59.22 -65.24 -56.86
C THR A 28 58.24 -65.15 -55.69
N LYS A 29 57.25 -66.05 -55.69
CA LYS A 29 56.26 -66.19 -54.61
C LYS A 29 56.90 -66.64 -53.31
N ALA A 30 57.92 -67.50 -53.33
CA ALA A 30 58.67 -67.90 -52.14
C ALA A 30 59.47 -66.72 -51.53
N TYR A 31 60.19 -65.95 -52.34
CA TYR A 31 60.98 -64.80 -51.89
C TYR A 31 60.14 -63.70 -51.21
N LYS A 32 59.01 -63.33 -51.82
CA LYS A 32 58.08 -62.36 -51.23
C LYS A 32 57.49 -62.83 -49.89
N ARG A 33 57.36 -64.15 -49.69
CA ARG A 33 56.86 -64.74 -48.44
C ARG A 33 57.88 -64.64 -47.30
N GLU A 34 59.16 -64.73 -47.62
CA GLU A 34 60.27 -64.55 -46.66
C GLU A 34 60.40 -63.10 -46.15
N LEU A 35 60.23 -62.10 -47.04
CA LEU A 35 60.20 -60.68 -46.66
C LEU A 35 59.09 -60.36 -45.64
N VAL A 36 57.95 -61.06 -45.73
CA VAL A 36 56.84 -60.95 -44.77
C VAL A 36 57.19 -61.56 -43.41
N GLU A 37 57.85 -62.71 -43.38
CA GLU A 37 58.16 -63.43 -42.13
C GLU A 37 59.17 -62.66 -41.24
N ASN A 38 60.16 -61.98 -41.83
CA ASN A 38 61.30 -61.38 -41.11
C ASN A 38 61.23 -59.85 -40.89
N ALA A 39 60.06 -59.24 -40.98
CA ALA A 39 59.92 -57.77 -40.90
C ALA A 39 60.16 -57.19 -39.46
N PRO A 40 60.93 -56.10 -39.31
CA PRO A 40 61.30 -55.51 -38.01
C PRO A 40 60.22 -54.62 -37.37
N SER A 41 59.17 -54.26 -38.11
CA SER A 41 58.00 -53.58 -37.57
C SER A 41 56.70 -54.00 -38.27
N PRO A 42 55.56 -53.80 -37.61
CA PRO A 42 54.24 -54.10 -38.18
C PRO A 42 53.90 -53.31 -39.46
N GLU A 43 54.33 -52.05 -39.61
CA GLU A 43 54.00 -51.26 -40.82
C GLU A 43 54.68 -51.80 -42.08
N LEU A 44 55.92 -52.26 -41.97
CA LEU A 44 56.65 -52.88 -43.07
C LEU A 44 56.11 -54.27 -43.40
N LYS A 45 55.75 -55.06 -42.38
CA LYS A 45 55.13 -56.39 -42.55
C LYS A 45 53.81 -56.30 -43.33
N PHE A 46 52.99 -55.29 -43.05
CA PHE A 46 51.74 -55.04 -43.76
C PHE A 46 51.96 -54.73 -45.25
N ARG A 47 52.95 -53.90 -45.61
CA ARG A 47 53.26 -53.60 -47.02
C ARG A 47 53.72 -54.85 -47.78
N TYR A 48 54.63 -55.65 -47.20
CA TYR A 48 55.10 -56.87 -47.85
C TYR A 48 53.98 -57.91 -48.02
N GLN A 49 53.03 -57.99 -47.09
CA GLN A 49 51.84 -58.85 -47.21
C GLN A 49 50.94 -58.44 -48.38
N GLN A 50 50.73 -57.13 -48.61
CA GLN A 50 49.93 -56.64 -49.73
C GLN A 50 50.56 -57.02 -51.08
N GLU A 51 51.86 -56.84 -51.25
CA GLU A 51 52.53 -57.19 -52.51
C GLU A 51 52.53 -58.69 -52.83
N LEU A 52 52.63 -59.57 -51.82
CA LEU A 52 52.58 -61.02 -52.03
C LEU A 52 51.19 -61.48 -52.48
N LEU A 53 50.13 -60.96 -51.86
CA LEU A 53 48.75 -61.37 -52.13
C LEU A 53 48.32 -61.01 -53.56
N GLU A 54 48.75 -59.83 -54.05
CA GLU A 54 48.54 -59.43 -55.44
C GLU A 54 49.23 -60.38 -56.42
N TYR A 55 50.46 -60.80 -56.13
CA TYR A 55 51.21 -61.70 -56.98
C TYR A 55 50.57 -63.10 -57.09
N GLU A 56 50.11 -63.69 -55.98
CA GLU A 56 49.49 -65.01 -55.98
C GLU A 56 48.15 -65.06 -56.74
N ALA A 57 47.37 -63.99 -56.68
CA ALA A 57 46.10 -63.88 -57.39
C ALA A 57 46.29 -63.91 -58.91
N ALA A 58 47.42 -63.38 -59.40
CA ALA A 58 47.72 -63.35 -60.82
C ALA A 58 48.00 -64.75 -61.42
N VAL A 59 48.74 -65.60 -60.69
CA VAL A 59 49.16 -66.94 -61.17
C VAL A 59 47.98 -67.90 -61.34
N LYS A 60 47.05 -67.90 -60.37
CA LYS A 60 45.94 -68.87 -60.32
C LYS A 60 44.98 -68.74 -61.51
N VAL A 61 44.95 -67.59 -62.16
CA VAL A 61 44.07 -67.34 -63.31
C VAL A 61 44.47 -68.19 -64.53
N VAL A 62 45.60 -68.95 -64.52
CA VAL A 62 46.20 -69.46 -65.77
C VAL A 62 46.48 -71.01 -65.99
N ALA A 63 46.19 -72.03 -65.14
CA ALA A 63 46.58 -73.48 -65.40
C ALA A 63 45.61 -74.67 -64.93
N GLY A 64 45.49 -75.87 -65.61
CA GLY A 64 44.63 -77.11 -65.25
C GLY A 64 44.83 -78.50 -66.04
N HIS A 65 44.26 -79.74 -65.65
CA HIS A 65 44.69 -81.20 -66.02
C HIS A 65 43.67 -82.47 -66.23
N LYS A 66 44.14 -83.77 -66.53
CA LYS A 66 43.60 -85.03 -67.33
C LYS A 66 43.61 -86.55 -66.73
N ARG A 67 43.17 -87.68 -67.45
CA ARG A 67 43.02 -89.21 -67.07
C ARG A 67 43.09 -90.37 -68.22
N ILE A 68 43.07 -91.74 -67.94
CA ILE A 68 43.15 -93.02 -68.84
C ILE A 68 42.11 -94.22 -68.54
N ARG A 69 41.89 -95.28 -69.42
CA ARG A 69 40.85 -96.43 -69.49
C ARG A 69 41.35 -97.92 -69.71
N PRO A 70 40.52 -99.05 -69.67
CA PRO A 70 39.98 -99.78 -70.90
C PRO A 70 38.70 -100.75 -70.82
N ASN A 71 38.25 -101.23 -72.02
CA ASN A 71 37.45 -102.41 -72.56
C ASN A 71 35.94 -102.77 -72.31
N THR A 72 35.25 -103.30 -73.35
CA THR A 72 33.83 -103.05 -73.74
C THR A 72 32.71 -104.03 -73.34
N ASP A 73 32.90 -105.32 -73.06
CA ASP A 73 31.76 -106.20 -72.67
C ASP A 73 31.25 -105.97 -71.23
N PHE A 74 32.09 -105.37 -70.38
CA PHE A 74 31.70 -104.86 -69.05
C PHE A 74 30.67 -103.72 -69.15
N ILE A 75 30.61 -103.00 -70.27
CA ILE A 75 29.78 -101.81 -70.43
C ILE A 75 28.28 -102.17 -70.37
N VAL A 76 27.87 -103.30 -70.96
CA VAL A 76 26.43 -103.64 -71.04
C VAL A 76 25.88 -104.06 -69.66
N VAL A 77 26.62 -104.85 -68.89
CA VAL A 77 26.22 -105.22 -67.52
C VAL A 77 26.28 -104.01 -66.58
N LEU A 78 27.26 -103.12 -66.74
CA LEU A 78 27.32 -101.84 -66.02
C LEU A 78 26.10 -100.96 -66.28
N MET A 79 25.60 -100.90 -67.52
CA MET A 79 24.43 -100.07 -67.83
C MET A 79 23.17 -100.53 -67.07
N LEU A 80 22.98 -101.85 -66.92
CA LEU A 80 21.83 -102.41 -66.18
C LEU A 80 21.90 -102.16 -64.67
N ILE A 81 23.08 -102.35 -64.06
CA ILE A 81 23.30 -102.06 -62.63
C ILE A 81 23.19 -100.55 -62.35
N GLY A 82 23.66 -99.73 -63.29
CA GLY A 82 23.56 -98.26 -63.21
C GLY A 82 22.10 -97.78 -63.20
N ALA A 83 21.23 -98.38 -64.03
CA ALA A 83 19.82 -97.99 -64.11
C ALA A 83 19.04 -98.30 -62.83
N LEU A 84 19.23 -99.48 -62.23
CA LEU A 84 18.56 -99.88 -60.98
C LEU A 84 19.02 -99.04 -59.77
N SER A 85 20.31 -98.73 -59.69
CA SER A 85 20.87 -97.91 -58.60
C SER A 85 20.38 -96.46 -58.66
N ALA A 86 20.21 -95.90 -59.86
CA ALA A 86 19.67 -94.55 -60.04
C ALA A 86 18.21 -94.44 -59.56
N CYS A 87 17.38 -95.45 -59.82
CA CYS A 87 15.97 -95.47 -59.37
C CYS A 87 15.86 -95.54 -57.84
N GLY A 88 16.67 -96.40 -57.18
CA GLY A 88 16.68 -96.52 -55.72
C GLY A 88 17.12 -95.23 -55.02
N TRP A 89 18.12 -94.53 -55.54
CA TRP A 89 18.60 -93.26 -54.98
C TRP A 89 17.58 -92.12 -55.11
N TRP A 90 16.84 -92.07 -56.24
CA TRP A 90 15.83 -91.05 -56.46
C TRP A 90 14.62 -91.22 -55.53
N GLY A 91 14.16 -92.47 -55.33
CA GLY A 91 13.06 -92.78 -54.41
C GLY A 91 13.36 -92.44 -52.94
N TYR A 92 14.58 -92.73 -52.47
CA TYR A 92 15.01 -92.39 -51.10
C TYR A 92 15.08 -90.87 -50.86
N ASN A 93 15.62 -90.11 -51.82
CA ASN A 93 15.69 -88.65 -51.73
C ASN A 93 14.30 -87.99 -51.78
N TRP A 94 13.36 -88.55 -52.53
CA TRP A 94 11.99 -88.05 -52.59
C TRP A 94 11.26 -88.24 -51.25
N TYR A 95 11.37 -89.42 -50.62
CA TYR A 95 10.76 -89.69 -49.32
C TYR A 95 11.35 -88.83 -48.20
N GLN A 96 12.68 -88.66 -48.16
CA GLN A 96 13.31 -87.75 -47.18
C GLN A 96 12.86 -86.29 -47.36
N ARG A 97 12.66 -85.82 -48.60
CA ARG A 97 12.13 -84.47 -48.84
C ARG A 97 10.71 -84.30 -48.31
N GLN A 98 9.82 -85.25 -48.58
CA GLN A 98 8.43 -85.23 -48.10
C GLN A 98 8.37 -85.24 -46.57
N TRP A 99 9.10 -86.14 -45.91
CA TRP A 99 9.11 -86.23 -44.44
C TRP A 99 9.67 -84.95 -43.77
N ASN A 100 10.73 -84.37 -44.33
CA ASN A 100 11.30 -83.12 -43.81
C ASN A 100 10.34 -81.93 -43.95
N ILE A 101 9.54 -81.87 -45.02
CA ILE A 101 8.53 -80.81 -45.21
C ILE A 101 7.42 -80.94 -44.16
N ASP A 102 6.88 -82.15 -43.96
CA ASP A 102 5.82 -82.39 -42.96
C ASP A 102 6.29 -82.15 -41.53
N ALA A 103 7.53 -82.53 -41.20
CA ALA A 103 8.12 -82.27 -39.89
C ALA A 103 8.31 -80.76 -39.63
N GLN A 104 8.77 -80.01 -40.64
CA GLN A 104 8.90 -78.55 -40.54
C GLN A 104 7.55 -77.85 -40.40
N GLN A 105 6.52 -78.29 -41.12
CA GLN A 105 5.17 -77.72 -41.01
C GLN A 105 4.56 -77.97 -39.62
N LYS A 106 4.71 -79.18 -39.06
CA LYS A 106 4.25 -79.48 -37.69
C LYS A 106 4.99 -78.66 -36.63
N GLN A 107 6.30 -78.50 -36.75
CA GLN A 107 7.09 -77.69 -35.82
C GLN A 107 6.71 -76.20 -35.88
N ARG A 108 6.48 -75.67 -37.09
CA ARG A 108 6.05 -74.29 -37.30
C ARG A 108 4.62 -74.05 -36.79
N SER A 109 3.70 -74.99 -37.01
CA SER A 109 2.34 -74.94 -36.47
C SER A 109 2.32 -74.96 -34.93
N ALA A 110 3.15 -75.82 -34.30
CA ALA A 110 3.30 -75.86 -32.85
C ALA A 110 3.91 -74.57 -32.27
N PHE A 111 4.89 -73.98 -32.96
CA PHE A 111 5.47 -72.70 -32.58
C PHE A 111 4.43 -71.57 -32.63
N LEU A 112 3.69 -71.45 -33.74
CA LEU A 112 2.61 -70.47 -33.91
C LEU A 112 1.50 -70.63 -32.86
N ALA A 113 1.13 -71.87 -32.51
CA ALA A 113 0.18 -72.14 -31.44
C ALA A 113 0.68 -71.68 -30.05
N SER A 114 2.00 -71.72 -29.79
CA SER A 114 2.59 -71.21 -28.56
C SER A 114 2.62 -69.67 -28.53
N VAL A 115 2.93 -69.04 -29.67
CA VAL A 115 2.94 -67.59 -29.84
C VAL A 115 1.52 -67.05 -29.67
N GLY A 116 0.53 -67.66 -30.34
CA GLY A 116 -0.88 -67.31 -30.21
C GLY A 116 -1.38 -67.38 -28.76
N ARG A 117 -1.11 -68.50 -28.06
CA ARG A 117 -1.52 -68.66 -26.65
C ARG A 117 -0.87 -67.64 -25.71
N THR A 118 0.42 -67.36 -25.92
CA THR A 118 1.15 -66.36 -25.13
C THR A 118 0.67 -64.95 -25.40
N ALA A 119 0.31 -64.64 -26.64
CA ALA A 119 -0.27 -63.35 -27.01
C ALA A 119 -1.67 -63.17 -26.40
N VAL A 120 -2.51 -64.21 -26.39
CA VAL A 120 -3.82 -64.23 -25.70
C VAL A 120 -3.65 -63.98 -24.21
N SER A 121 -2.74 -64.68 -23.52
CA SER A 121 -2.55 -64.49 -22.07
C SER A 121 -2.01 -63.10 -21.71
N LYS A 122 -1.29 -62.47 -22.64
CA LYS A 122 -0.80 -61.09 -22.53
C LYS A 122 -1.77 -60.04 -23.08
N ARG A 123 -3.00 -60.41 -23.46
CA ARG A 123 -4.02 -59.52 -24.05
C ARG A 123 -3.55 -58.77 -25.31
N LYS A 124 -2.56 -59.33 -26.03
CA LYS A 124 -2.06 -58.79 -27.30
C LYS A 124 -2.86 -59.37 -28.45
N TRP A 125 -4.10 -58.92 -28.57
CA TRP A 125 -5.09 -59.58 -29.42
C TRP A 125 -4.72 -59.63 -30.89
N ASP A 126 -4.13 -58.57 -31.45
CA ASP A 126 -3.80 -58.52 -32.87
C ASP A 126 -2.65 -59.46 -33.22
N GLN A 127 -1.64 -59.55 -32.33
CA GLN A 127 -0.53 -60.51 -32.46
C GLN A 127 -1.02 -61.96 -32.32
N ALA A 128 -1.99 -62.19 -31.44
CA ALA A 128 -2.61 -63.50 -31.29
C ALA A 128 -3.43 -63.89 -32.52
N GLU A 129 -4.20 -62.95 -33.06
CA GLU A 129 -5.05 -63.14 -34.24
C GLU A 129 -4.21 -63.43 -35.49
N GLU A 130 -3.10 -62.70 -35.68
CA GLU A 130 -2.14 -62.93 -36.76
C GLU A 130 -1.50 -64.31 -36.66
N ALA A 131 -1.02 -64.70 -35.47
CA ALA A 131 -0.40 -66.01 -35.25
C ALA A 131 -1.36 -67.18 -35.55
N TYR A 132 -2.63 -67.09 -35.15
CA TYR A 132 -3.62 -68.13 -35.45
C TYR A 132 -4.09 -68.12 -36.91
N LYS A 133 -4.17 -66.95 -37.57
CA LYS A 133 -4.43 -66.86 -39.01
C LYS A 133 -3.29 -67.49 -39.82
N ASP A 134 -2.04 -67.24 -39.45
CA ASP A 134 -0.88 -67.87 -40.08
C ASP A 134 -0.83 -69.38 -39.83
N MET A 135 -1.31 -69.84 -38.68
CA MET A 135 -1.48 -71.25 -38.39
C MET A 135 -2.53 -71.90 -39.30
N LEU A 136 -3.67 -71.25 -39.54
CA LEU A 136 -4.72 -71.73 -40.47
C LEU A 136 -4.26 -71.75 -41.93
N ARG A 137 -3.31 -70.90 -42.33
CA ARG A 137 -2.69 -70.96 -43.67
C ARG A 137 -1.84 -72.21 -43.87
N ILE A 138 -1.29 -72.77 -42.80
CA ILE A 138 -0.45 -73.98 -42.81
C ILE A 138 -1.32 -75.24 -42.63
N ASP A 139 -2.27 -75.20 -41.69
CA ASP A 139 -3.23 -76.28 -41.42
C ASP A 139 -4.67 -75.72 -41.38
N PRO A 140 -5.40 -75.78 -42.50
CA PRO A 140 -6.75 -75.24 -42.62
C PRO A 140 -7.78 -75.85 -41.65
N ASN A 141 -7.54 -77.05 -41.13
CA ASN A 141 -8.46 -77.77 -40.24
C ASN A 141 -7.99 -77.78 -38.77
N SER A 142 -7.09 -76.86 -38.40
CA SER A 142 -6.54 -76.81 -37.06
C SER A 142 -7.58 -76.38 -36.01
N LYS A 143 -8.00 -77.32 -35.15
CA LYS A 143 -8.91 -77.03 -34.02
C LYS A 143 -8.34 -76.00 -33.04
N ILE A 144 -7.02 -76.04 -32.81
CA ILE A 144 -6.32 -75.13 -31.88
C ILE A 144 -6.42 -73.67 -32.35
N ALA A 145 -6.29 -73.44 -33.65
CA ALA A 145 -6.40 -72.09 -34.21
C ALA A 145 -7.83 -71.54 -34.14
N ALA A 146 -8.84 -72.39 -34.41
CA ALA A 146 -10.24 -72.02 -34.29
C ALA A 146 -10.64 -71.67 -32.84
N GLU A 147 -10.24 -72.50 -31.86
CA GLU A 147 -10.45 -72.23 -30.43
C GLU A 147 -9.70 -70.97 -29.96
N GLY A 148 -8.49 -70.75 -30.49
CA GLY A 148 -7.68 -69.56 -30.23
C GLY A 148 -8.37 -68.27 -30.70
N ILE A 149 -8.92 -68.26 -31.92
CA ILE A 149 -9.66 -67.11 -32.47
C ILE A 149 -10.95 -66.85 -31.68
N GLU A 150 -11.68 -67.89 -31.27
CA GLU A 150 -12.88 -67.72 -30.45
C GLU A 150 -12.56 -67.24 -29.03
N SER A 151 -11.41 -67.63 -28.48
CA SER A 151 -10.88 -67.10 -27.21
C SER A 151 -10.53 -65.61 -27.33
N ILE A 152 -9.90 -65.18 -28.43
CA ILE A 152 -9.63 -63.76 -28.72
C ILE A 152 -10.93 -62.96 -28.81
N ARG A 153 -11.94 -63.48 -29.51
CA ARG A 153 -13.25 -62.84 -29.64
C ARG A 153 -13.92 -62.63 -28.28
N ARG A 154 -13.93 -63.66 -27.43
CA ARG A 154 -14.44 -63.57 -26.05
C ARG A 154 -13.64 -62.57 -25.21
N GLY A 155 -12.31 -62.61 -25.27
CA GLY A 155 -11.44 -61.68 -24.57
C GLY A 155 -11.65 -60.21 -24.98
N LYS A 156 -11.74 -59.92 -26.29
CA LYS A 156 -12.06 -58.58 -26.82
C LYS A 156 -13.44 -58.10 -26.34
N LEU A 157 -14.43 -58.99 -26.27
CA LEU A 157 -15.79 -58.67 -25.79
C LEU A 157 -15.81 -58.40 -24.26
N GLU A 158 -15.07 -59.18 -23.48
CA GLU A 158 -14.93 -59.00 -22.04
C GLU A 158 -14.21 -57.68 -21.70
N GLU A 159 -13.11 -57.36 -22.38
CA GLU A 159 -12.40 -56.08 -22.18
C GLU A 159 -13.27 -54.88 -22.52
N ARG A 160 -13.98 -54.94 -23.66
CA ARG A 160 -14.94 -53.90 -24.04
C ARG A 160 -16.03 -53.75 -22.98
N SER A 161 -16.57 -54.87 -22.47
CA SER A 161 -17.59 -54.84 -21.42
C SER A 161 -17.05 -54.25 -20.11
N GLN A 162 -15.83 -54.61 -19.70
CA GLN A 162 -15.18 -54.06 -18.51
C GLN A 162 -14.94 -52.56 -18.60
N GLN A 163 -14.46 -52.07 -19.76
CA GLN A 163 -14.28 -50.64 -20.01
C GLN A 163 -15.62 -49.89 -19.93
N LEU A 164 -16.69 -50.45 -20.54
CA LEU A 164 -18.03 -49.88 -20.46
C LEU A 164 -18.53 -49.79 -19.01
N TYR A 165 -18.39 -50.84 -18.21
CA TYR A 165 -18.80 -50.84 -16.80
C TYR A 165 -17.98 -49.86 -15.96
N TYR A 166 -16.66 -49.79 -16.19
CA TYR A 166 -15.77 -48.88 -15.47
C TYR A 166 -16.14 -47.41 -15.74
N SER A 167 -16.21 -47.00 -17.01
CA SER A 167 -16.55 -45.62 -17.38
C SER A 167 -17.96 -45.24 -16.93
N LEU A 168 -18.91 -46.17 -16.98
CA LEU A 168 -20.28 -45.94 -16.50
C LEU A 168 -20.33 -45.77 -14.96
N GLY A 169 -19.49 -46.52 -14.23
CA GLY A 169 -19.32 -46.42 -12.78
C GLY A 169 -18.67 -45.09 -12.37
N GLU A 170 -17.59 -44.69 -13.04
CA GLU A 170 -16.96 -43.38 -12.79
C GLU A 170 -17.89 -42.22 -13.13
N SER A 171 -18.64 -42.31 -14.24
CA SER A 171 -19.67 -41.33 -14.57
C SER A 171 -20.74 -41.21 -13.46
N GLN A 172 -21.13 -42.33 -12.81
CA GLN A 172 -22.03 -42.30 -11.65
C GLN A 172 -21.39 -41.57 -10.46
N ALA A 173 -20.14 -41.89 -10.13
CA ALA A 173 -19.46 -41.29 -9.00
C ALA A 173 -19.24 -39.77 -9.20
N ALA A 174 -18.93 -39.35 -10.43
CA ALA A 174 -18.83 -37.93 -10.79
C ALA A 174 -20.18 -37.21 -10.67
N LEU A 175 -21.27 -37.87 -11.08
CA LEU A 175 -22.64 -37.35 -10.96
C LEU A 175 -23.05 -37.17 -9.49
N GLU A 176 -22.83 -38.18 -8.64
CA GLU A 176 -23.13 -38.12 -7.21
C GLU A 176 -22.30 -37.05 -6.48
N ALA A 177 -21.09 -36.80 -6.95
CA ALA A 177 -20.23 -35.75 -6.44
C ALA A 177 -20.52 -34.35 -7.02
N GLY A 178 -21.53 -34.20 -7.89
CA GLY A 178 -21.91 -32.93 -8.50
C GLY A 178 -20.94 -32.39 -9.57
N ARG A 179 -20.04 -33.23 -10.10
CA ARG A 179 -19.08 -32.87 -11.15
C ARG A 179 -19.67 -33.17 -12.53
N TRP A 180 -20.59 -32.30 -12.96
CA TRP A 180 -21.41 -32.55 -14.14
C TRP A 180 -20.66 -32.65 -15.47
N ASP A 181 -19.60 -31.85 -15.67
CA ASP A 181 -18.82 -31.87 -16.92
C ASP A 181 -18.04 -33.17 -17.09
N GLU A 182 -17.41 -33.64 -16.00
CA GLU A 182 -16.70 -34.91 -15.96
C GLU A 182 -17.67 -36.09 -16.16
N ALA A 183 -18.83 -36.06 -15.50
CA ALA A 183 -19.87 -37.08 -15.65
C ALA A 183 -20.39 -37.17 -17.10
N GLU A 184 -20.56 -36.03 -17.78
CA GLU A 184 -20.99 -35.96 -19.19
C GLU A 184 -19.93 -36.51 -20.14
N GLN A 185 -18.66 -36.14 -19.96
CA GLN A 185 -17.54 -36.65 -20.76
C GLN A 185 -17.43 -38.17 -20.65
N LEU A 186 -17.53 -38.71 -19.43
CA LEU A 186 -17.48 -40.16 -19.18
C LEU A 186 -18.71 -40.90 -19.74
N ALA A 187 -19.90 -40.29 -19.73
CA ALA A 187 -21.09 -40.87 -20.35
C ALA A 187 -21.01 -40.85 -21.89
N ASN A 188 -20.43 -39.79 -22.48
CA ASN A 188 -20.20 -39.70 -23.92
C ASN A 188 -19.15 -40.72 -24.40
N SER A 189 -18.06 -40.95 -23.65
CA SER A 189 -17.07 -41.98 -24.01
C SER A 189 -17.65 -43.40 -24.02
N VAL A 190 -18.64 -43.68 -23.17
CA VAL A 190 -19.42 -44.92 -23.22
C VAL A 190 -20.21 -45.03 -24.53
N LEU A 191 -20.83 -43.94 -24.99
CA LEU A 191 -21.57 -43.91 -26.26
C LEU A 191 -20.67 -43.98 -27.50
N GLU A 192 -19.42 -43.54 -27.43
CA GLU A 192 -18.42 -43.75 -28.49
C GLU A 192 -18.11 -45.24 -28.67
N ILE A 193 -18.07 -46.00 -27.57
CA ILE A 193 -17.83 -47.45 -27.59
C ILE A 193 -19.11 -48.23 -27.91
N ASP A 194 -20.26 -47.84 -27.36
CA ASP A 194 -21.57 -48.48 -27.56
C ASP A 194 -22.67 -47.42 -27.74
N PRO A 195 -22.97 -47.00 -28.98
CA PRO A 195 -23.95 -45.96 -29.27
C PRO A 195 -25.38 -46.26 -28.81
N GLU A 196 -25.73 -47.52 -28.60
CA GLU A 196 -27.08 -47.94 -28.16
C GLU A 196 -27.18 -48.18 -26.65
N ASN A 197 -26.15 -47.78 -25.89
CA ASN A 197 -26.15 -47.97 -24.44
C ASN A 197 -27.24 -47.13 -23.74
N SER A 198 -28.34 -47.78 -23.37
CA SER A 198 -29.48 -47.14 -22.70
C SER A 198 -29.15 -46.55 -21.32
N ALA A 199 -28.14 -47.06 -20.62
CA ALA A 199 -27.73 -46.54 -19.32
C ALA A 199 -26.99 -45.20 -19.44
N ALA A 200 -26.10 -45.07 -20.44
CA ALA A 200 -25.42 -43.81 -20.73
C ALA A 200 -26.37 -42.72 -21.25
N LYS A 201 -27.30 -43.06 -22.16
CA LYS A 201 -28.33 -42.12 -22.65
C LYS A 201 -29.18 -41.54 -21.49
N ARG A 202 -29.67 -42.39 -20.58
CA ARG A 202 -30.43 -41.96 -19.39
C ARG A 202 -29.60 -41.08 -18.43
N LYS A 203 -28.30 -41.37 -18.27
CA LYS A 203 -27.41 -40.54 -17.44
C LYS A 203 -27.23 -39.15 -18.03
N LEU A 204 -27.05 -39.04 -19.35
CA LEU A 204 -26.94 -37.74 -20.01
C LEU A 204 -28.21 -36.89 -19.84
N GLU A 205 -29.40 -37.50 -19.86
CA GLU A 205 -30.65 -36.80 -19.53
C GLU A 205 -30.63 -36.25 -18.09
N ILE A 206 -30.27 -37.07 -17.11
CA ILE A 206 -30.16 -36.64 -15.69
C ILE A 206 -29.12 -35.53 -15.53
N ILE A 207 -27.96 -35.64 -16.19
CA ILE A 207 -26.89 -34.64 -16.14
C ILE A 207 -27.36 -33.32 -16.76
N SER A 208 -28.05 -33.37 -17.91
CA SER A 208 -28.59 -32.19 -18.58
C SER A 208 -29.62 -31.47 -17.68
N GLU A 209 -30.56 -32.21 -17.09
CA GLU A 209 -31.51 -31.65 -16.14
C GLU A 209 -30.83 -31.08 -14.88
N GLY A 210 -29.82 -31.77 -14.36
CA GLY A 210 -29.05 -31.35 -13.19
C GLY A 210 -28.28 -30.05 -13.44
N LYS A 211 -27.54 -29.97 -14.56
CA LYS A 211 -26.83 -28.76 -15.00
C LYS A 211 -27.79 -27.59 -15.17
N HIS A 212 -28.93 -27.82 -15.80
CA HIS A 212 -29.96 -26.79 -15.99
C HIS A 212 -30.49 -26.27 -14.65
N LYS A 213 -30.87 -27.17 -13.72
CA LYS A 213 -31.32 -26.79 -12.37
C LYS A 213 -30.25 -26.01 -11.59
N GLN A 214 -28.99 -26.42 -11.67
CA GLN A 214 -27.89 -25.71 -11.01
C GLN A 214 -27.67 -24.32 -11.60
N ALA A 215 -27.67 -24.19 -12.93
CA ALA A 215 -27.51 -22.92 -13.62
C ALA A 215 -28.63 -21.93 -13.26
N VAL A 216 -29.88 -22.41 -13.24
CA VAL A 216 -31.05 -21.66 -12.78
C VAL A 216 -30.88 -21.20 -11.33
N SER A 217 -30.49 -22.11 -10.42
CA SER A 217 -30.28 -21.79 -9.01
C SER A 217 -29.21 -20.72 -8.79
N LEU A 218 -28.07 -20.82 -9.50
CA LEU A 218 -26.98 -19.84 -9.40
C LEU A 218 -27.41 -18.46 -9.88
N LYS A 219 -28.16 -18.38 -10.99
CA LYS A 219 -28.68 -17.10 -11.48
C LYS A 219 -29.76 -16.52 -10.56
N MET A 220 -30.62 -17.36 -9.98
CA MET A 220 -31.57 -16.92 -8.96
C MET A 220 -30.86 -16.33 -7.73
N MET A 221 -29.82 -16.99 -7.23
CA MET A 221 -29.00 -16.47 -6.12
C MET A 221 -28.34 -15.14 -6.50
N ALA A 222 -27.78 -15.02 -7.71
CA ALA A 222 -27.18 -13.78 -8.16
C ALA A 222 -28.18 -12.60 -8.20
N VAL A 223 -29.45 -12.86 -8.56
CA VAL A 223 -30.51 -11.84 -8.49
C VAL A 223 -30.80 -11.44 -7.05
N THR A 224 -30.95 -12.41 -6.14
CA THR A 224 -31.26 -12.13 -4.73
C THR A 224 -30.10 -11.41 -4.03
N ASP A 225 -28.86 -11.86 -4.24
CA ASP A 225 -27.67 -11.25 -3.64
C ASP A 225 -27.49 -9.81 -4.13
N ALA A 226 -27.76 -9.55 -5.41
CA ALA A 226 -27.71 -8.21 -5.97
C ALA A 226 -28.82 -7.30 -5.40
N LEU A 227 -30.02 -7.84 -5.15
CA LEU A 227 -31.10 -7.12 -4.48
C LEU A 227 -30.76 -6.79 -3.03
N ASP A 228 -30.24 -7.77 -2.29
CA ASP A 228 -29.86 -7.61 -0.88
C ASP A 228 -28.69 -6.61 -0.75
N ALA A 229 -27.81 -6.53 -1.75
CA ALA A 229 -26.76 -5.53 -1.85
C ALA A 229 -27.23 -4.16 -2.39
N GLY A 230 -28.51 -3.99 -2.75
CA GLY A 230 -29.06 -2.74 -3.31
C GLY A 230 -28.61 -2.42 -4.75
N LYS A 231 -27.98 -3.37 -5.45
CA LYS A 231 -27.43 -3.20 -6.81
C LYS A 231 -28.47 -3.55 -7.88
N ILE A 232 -29.41 -2.63 -8.09
CA ILE A 232 -30.54 -2.83 -9.02
C ILE A 232 -30.10 -3.14 -10.47
N SER A 233 -29.02 -2.52 -10.96
CA SER A 233 -28.50 -2.79 -12.32
C SER A 233 -28.08 -4.26 -12.47
N ASP A 234 -27.37 -4.77 -11.46
CA ASP A 234 -26.81 -6.11 -11.47
C ASP A 234 -27.93 -7.15 -11.29
N ALA A 235 -28.92 -6.84 -10.45
CA ALA A 235 -30.12 -7.66 -10.28
C ALA A 235 -30.93 -7.76 -11.59
N ARG A 236 -31.10 -6.64 -12.33
CA ARG A 236 -31.76 -6.66 -13.66
C ARG A 236 -30.98 -7.50 -14.66
N LYS A 237 -29.66 -7.35 -14.71
CA LYS A 237 -28.80 -8.13 -15.60
C LYS A 237 -28.91 -9.63 -15.28
N ALA A 238 -28.79 -10.00 -14.02
CA ALA A 238 -28.92 -11.39 -13.58
C ALA A 238 -30.32 -11.98 -13.87
N LEU A 239 -31.38 -11.16 -13.81
CA LEU A 239 -32.73 -11.59 -14.18
C LEU A 239 -32.86 -11.85 -15.69
N VAL A 240 -32.22 -11.02 -16.52
CA VAL A 240 -32.17 -11.25 -17.98
C VAL A 240 -31.44 -12.55 -18.27
N ASP A 241 -30.27 -12.77 -17.67
CA ASP A 241 -29.52 -14.03 -17.80
C ASP A 241 -30.37 -15.24 -17.36
N LEU A 242 -31.13 -15.13 -16.26
CA LEU A 242 -32.01 -16.20 -15.80
C LEU A 242 -33.12 -16.51 -16.82
N ARG A 243 -33.69 -15.47 -17.45
CA ARG A 243 -34.72 -15.62 -18.48
C ARG A 243 -34.19 -16.29 -19.75
N GLU A 244 -32.92 -16.08 -20.08
CA GLU A 244 -32.27 -16.76 -21.22
C GLU A 244 -32.06 -18.25 -20.94
N ILE A 245 -31.73 -18.63 -19.70
CA ILE A 245 -31.53 -20.04 -19.31
C ILE A 245 -32.86 -20.79 -19.22
N ASP A 246 -33.85 -20.23 -18.51
CA ASP A 246 -35.17 -20.86 -18.35
C ASP A 246 -36.29 -19.81 -18.52
N PRO A 247 -36.81 -19.64 -19.75
CA PRO A 247 -37.87 -18.69 -20.04
C PRO A 247 -39.20 -18.99 -19.33
N LYS A 248 -39.43 -20.23 -18.87
CA LYS A 248 -40.68 -20.67 -18.26
C LYS A 248 -40.60 -20.72 -16.73
N ASN A 249 -39.49 -20.26 -16.14
CA ASN A 249 -39.30 -20.27 -14.69
C ASN A 249 -40.37 -19.43 -13.98
N ALA A 250 -41.11 -20.06 -13.06
CA ALA A 250 -42.20 -19.44 -12.32
C ALA A 250 -41.77 -18.22 -11.47
N ASN A 251 -40.49 -18.14 -11.09
CA ASN A 251 -39.97 -17.09 -10.21
C ASN A 251 -39.64 -15.77 -10.95
N LEU A 252 -39.57 -15.78 -12.29
CA LEU A 252 -39.18 -14.61 -13.08
C LEU A 252 -40.06 -13.39 -12.78
N LEU A 253 -41.38 -13.58 -12.71
CA LEU A 253 -42.34 -12.51 -12.51
C LEU A 253 -42.26 -11.95 -11.07
N GLY A 254 -42.07 -12.82 -10.08
CA GLY A 254 -41.89 -12.40 -8.68
C GLY A 254 -40.58 -11.64 -8.47
N LEU A 255 -39.47 -12.10 -9.06
CA LEU A 255 -38.18 -11.42 -8.99
C LEU A 255 -38.19 -10.07 -9.71
N ALA A 256 -38.82 -9.99 -10.89
CA ALA A 256 -39.01 -8.73 -11.61
C ALA A 256 -39.76 -7.70 -10.76
N LYS A 257 -40.87 -8.13 -10.13
CA LYS A 257 -41.66 -7.27 -9.24
C LYS A 257 -40.83 -6.76 -8.05
N ARG A 258 -40.05 -7.64 -7.39
CA ARG A 258 -39.15 -7.25 -6.29
C ARG A 258 -38.09 -6.24 -6.72
N ILE A 259 -37.53 -6.41 -7.91
CA ILE A 259 -36.56 -5.45 -8.49
C ILE A 259 -37.22 -4.08 -8.71
N ASP A 260 -38.45 -4.05 -9.23
CA ASP A 260 -39.17 -2.81 -9.48
C ASP A 260 -39.59 -2.12 -8.17
N GLU A 261 -40.04 -2.88 -7.18
CA GLU A 261 -40.36 -2.39 -5.82
C GLU A 261 -39.10 -1.80 -5.15
N ALA A 262 -37.97 -2.52 -5.16
CA ALA A 262 -36.70 -2.03 -4.59
C ALA A 262 -36.18 -0.77 -5.31
N ASN A 263 -36.30 -0.72 -6.64
CA ASN A 263 -35.93 0.46 -7.43
C ASN A 263 -36.83 1.67 -7.12
N ALA A 264 -38.13 1.45 -6.92
CA ALA A 264 -39.06 2.50 -6.52
C ALA A 264 -38.73 3.04 -5.13
N GLU A 265 -38.38 2.16 -4.18
CA GLU A 265 -37.96 2.55 -2.83
C GLU A 265 -36.67 3.38 -2.85
N ILE A 266 -35.64 2.95 -3.58
CA ILE A 266 -34.38 3.72 -3.75
C ILE A 266 -34.67 5.11 -4.36
N ARG A 267 -35.54 5.18 -5.37
CA ARG A 267 -35.94 6.48 -5.95
C ARG A 267 -36.68 7.36 -4.96
N ALA A 268 -37.56 6.79 -4.13
CA ALA A 268 -38.27 7.52 -3.09
C ALA A 268 -37.30 8.06 -2.03
N GLN A 269 -36.34 7.25 -1.57
CA GLN A 269 -35.28 7.67 -0.65
C GLN A 269 -34.44 8.81 -1.22
N LYS A 270 -34.01 8.71 -2.49
CA LYS A 270 -33.28 9.78 -3.19
C LYS A 270 -34.10 11.07 -3.32
N THR A 271 -35.39 10.95 -3.62
CA THR A 271 -36.29 12.11 -3.70
C THR A 271 -36.44 12.79 -2.34
N LYS A 272 -36.57 12.02 -1.27
CA LYS A 272 -36.61 12.53 0.10
C LYS A 272 -35.28 13.18 0.49
N ALA A 273 -34.14 12.57 0.16
CA ALA A 273 -32.82 13.14 0.39
C ALA A 273 -32.65 14.50 -0.33
N ALA A 274 -33.09 14.59 -1.59
CA ALA A 274 -33.05 15.85 -2.35
C ALA A 274 -33.95 16.94 -1.74
N ALA A 275 -35.14 16.58 -1.24
CA ALA A 275 -36.02 17.52 -0.55
C ALA A 275 -35.41 18.03 0.76
N LEU A 276 -34.75 17.15 1.53
CA LEU A 276 -34.02 17.53 2.76
C LEU A 276 -32.81 18.43 2.44
N LEU A 277 -32.07 18.13 1.37
CA LEU A 277 -30.97 18.96 0.88
C LEU A 277 -31.47 20.38 0.53
N ALA A 278 -32.54 20.49 -0.26
CA ALA A 278 -33.13 21.78 -0.61
C ALA A 278 -33.65 22.55 0.62
N ALA A 279 -34.19 21.85 1.62
CA ALA A 279 -34.60 22.46 2.88
C ALA A 279 -33.39 22.98 3.70
N ALA A 280 -32.28 22.23 3.73
CA ALA A 280 -31.05 22.65 4.39
C ALA A 280 -30.39 23.84 3.70
N GLN A 281 -30.37 23.89 2.36
CA GLN A 281 -29.87 25.02 1.58
C GLN A 281 -30.59 26.34 1.90
N LYS A 282 -31.90 26.29 2.13
CA LYS A 282 -32.68 27.47 2.55
C LYS A 282 -32.31 28.00 3.93
N LEU A 283 -31.67 27.17 4.76
CA LEU A 283 -31.19 27.54 6.09
C LEU A 283 -29.71 27.96 6.09
N ASP A 284 -29.05 27.98 4.92
CA ASP A 284 -27.68 28.46 4.77
C ASP A 284 -27.66 29.99 4.77
N THR A 285 -27.59 30.59 5.96
CA THR A 285 -27.44 32.04 6.17
C THR A 285 -25.97 32.46 6.33
N GLY A 286 -25.02 31.52 6.20
CA GLY A 286 -23.62 31.72 6.59
C GLY A 286 -23.34 31.57 8.10
N GLU A 287 -24.38 31.30 8.90
CA GLU A 287 -24.28 31.01 10.33
C GLU A 287 -24.61 29.54 10.62
N PHE A 288 -24.06 29.00 11.72
CA PHE A 288 -24.33 27.63 12.10
C PHE A 288 -25.81 27.42 12.44
N SER A 289 -26.43 26.40 11.83
CA SER A 289 -27.82 26.02 12.08
C SER A 289 -27.92 24.55 12.47
N ALA A 290 -28.27 24.28 13.73
CA ALA A 290 -28.48 22.90 14.21
C ALA A 290 -29.55 22.16 13.40
N ARG A 291 -30.61 22.89 12.99
CA ARG A 291 -31.67 22.34 12.14
C ARG A 291 -31.16 21.96 10.75
N ALA A 292 -30.33 22.79 10.12
CA ALA A 292 -29.74 22.47 8.83
C ALA A 292 -28.84 21.22 8.91
N MET A 293 -28.03 21.12 9.98
CA MET A 293 -27.19 19.95 10.21
C MET A 293 -27.99 18.66 10.41
N ALA A 294 -29.11 18.72 11.15
CA ALA A 294 -30.00 17.57 11.32
C ALA A 294 -30.62 17.11 9.98
N LEU A 295 -31.08 18.06 9.15
CA LEU A 295 -31.61 17.76 7.82
C LEU A 295 -30.54 17.12 6.92
N LEU A 296 -29.31 17.64 6.93
CA LEU A 296 -28.21 17.09 6.14
C LEU A 296 -27.76 15.72 6.63
N ALA A 297 -27.80 15.46 7.94
CA ALA A 297 -27.52 14.15 8.50
C ALA A 297 -28.56 13.10 8.09
N GLU A 298 -29.86 13.45 8.09
CA GLU A 298 -30.91 12.58 7.57
C GLU A 298 -30.78 12.38 6.05
N ALA A 299 -30.51 13.44 5.29
CA ALA A 299 -30.32 13.36 3.84
C ALA A 299 -29.16 12.44 3.48
N ARG A 300 -28.04 12.51 4.21
CA ARG A 300 -26.86 11.67 4.01
C ARG A 300 -27.10 10.19 4.36
N LYS A 301 -27.99 9.89 5.32
CA LYS A 301 -28.40 8.51 5.61
C LYS A 301 -29.22 7.91 4.45
N LEU A 302 -30.03 8.73 3.79
CA LEU A 302 -30.90 8.31 2.70
C LEU A 302 -30.18 8.23 1.34
N ASP A 303 -29.19 9.09 1.08
CA ASP A 303 -28.33 9.02 -0.11
C ASP A 303 -26.86 9.33 0.24
N PRO A 304 -26.09 8.34 0.73
CA PRO A 304 -24.70 8.52 1.12
C PRO A 304 -23.76 8.85 -0.04
N THR A 305 -24.17 8.55 -1.28
CA THR A 305 -23.33 8.71 -2.49
C THR A 305 -23.41 10.10 -3.10
N ASN A 306 -24.34 10.93 -2.64
CA ASN A 306 -24.55 12.27 -3.16
C ASN A 306 -23.47 13.24 -2.64
N THR A 307 -22.65 13.74 -3.57
CA THR A 307 -21.55 14.66 -3.27
C THR A 307 -22.03 16.03 -2.81
N GLU A 308 -23.14 16.55 -3.34
CA GLU A 308 -23.68 17.86 -2.97
C GLU A 308 -24.10 17.89 -1.49
N ILE A 309 -24.71 16.80 -0.99
CA ILE A 309 -25.05 16.65 0.43
C ILE A 309 -23.78 16.68 1.30
N ALA A 310 -22.74 15.97 0.87
CA ALA A 310 -21.47 15.91 1.60
C ALA A 310 -20.75 17.26 1.62
N GLU A 311 -20.72 17.96 0.49
CA GLU A 311 -20.13 19.30 0.35
C GLU A 311 -20.86 20.33 1.19
N LEU A 312 -22.19 20.38 1.12
CA LEU A 312 -22.98 21.33 1.91
C LEU A 312 -22.89 21.03 3.40
N HIS A 313 -22.91 19.76 3.81
CA HIS A 313 -22.70 19.38 5.20
C HIS A 313 -21.32 19.83 5.69
N SER A 314 -20.27 19.61 4.91
CA SER A 314 -18.91 20.06 5.24
C SER A 314 -18.87 21.59 5.39
N LYS A 315 -19.40 22.32 4.40
CA LYS A 315 -19.49 23.78 4.40
C LYS A 315 -20.21 24.32 5.65
N MET A 316 -21.42 23.84 5.92
CA MET A 316 -22.24 24.33 7.04
C MET A 316 -21.71 23.89 8.40
N SER A 317 -21.01 22.75 8.48
CA SER A 317 -20.35 22.31 9.71
C SER A 317 -19.14 23.16 10.10
N ALA A 318 -18.55 23.88 9.15
CA ALA A 318 -17.43 24.80 9.37
C ALA A 318 -17.87 26.20 9.81
N TYR A 319 -19.18 26.49 9.80
CA TYR A 319 -19.68 27.76 10.29
C TYR A 319 -19.48 27.89 11.80
N THR A 320 -19.16 29.11 12.23
CA THR A 320 -18.95 29.43 13.63
C THR A 320 -20.25 29.22 14.40
N ARG A 321 -20.23 28.34 15.40
CA ARG A 321 -21.35 28.20 16.31
C ARG A 321 -21.31 29.33 17.33
N ALA A 322 -22.45 30.01 17.51
CA ALA A 322 -22.65 30.92 18.62
C ALA A 322 -23.25 30.14 19.79
N ILE A 323 -22.52 30.09 20.90
CA ILE A 323 -22.93 29.50 22.17
C ILE A 323 -23.22 30.66 23.12
N THR A 324 -24.36 30.65 23.79
CA THR A 324 -24.76 31.67 24.74
C THR A 324 -24.67 31.13 26.16
N VAL A 325 -24.09 31.88 27.07
CA VAL A 325 -24.04 31.55 28.51
C VAL A 325 -24.81 32.63 29.27
N PRO A 326 -25.76 32.28 30.17
CA PRO A 326 -26.15 30.94 30.61
C PRO A 326 -27.21 30.23 29.73
N GLY A 327 -27.44 30.68 28.49
CA GLY A 327 -28.56 30.23 27.66
C GLY A 327 -28.48 28.77 27.19
N ASP A 328 -27.39 28.41 26.52
CA ASP A 328 -27.14 27.06 26.00
C ASP A 328 -26.44 26.17 27.03
N TYR A 329 -25.60 26.76 27.88
CA TYR A 329 -24.90 26.09 28.99
C TYR A 329 -24.98 26.96 30.25
N PRO A 330 -25.13 26.38 31.45
CA PRO A 330 -25.26 27.13 32.70
C PRO A 330 -23.98 27.86 33.11
N THR A 331 -22.80 27.34 32.76
CA THR A 331 -21.49 27.90 33.12
C THR A 331 -20.64 28.16 31.88
N ILE A 332 -19.63 29.03 32.01
CA ILE A 332 -18.68 29.31 30.92
C ILE A 332 -17.77 28.09 30.71
N SER A 333 -17.40 27.38 31.78
CA SER A 333 -16.55 26.18 31.68
C SER A 333 -17.23 25.07 30.88
N GLU A 334 -18.52 24.79 31.12
CA GLU A 334 -19.27 23.82 30.32
C GLU A 334 -19.38 24.24 28.85
N ALA A 335 -19.53 25.54 28.58
CA ALA A 335 -19.53 26.05 27.22
C ALA A 335 -18.16 25.88 26.54
N LEU A 336 -17.06 26.07 27.26
CA LEU A 336 -15.69 25.86 26.77
C LEU A 336 -15.39 24.39 26.48
N GLU A 337 -15.83 23.48 27.36
CA GLU A 337 -15.71 22.03 27.17
C GLU A 337 -16.49 21.54 25.95
N ALA A 338 -17.69 22.09 25.73
CA ALA A 338 -18.52 21.71 24.60
C ALA A 338 -18.16 22.45 23.30
N ALA A 339 -17.36 23.52 23.37
CA ALA A 339 -16.99 24.33 22.22
C ALA A 339 -16.19 23.53 21.20
N ARG A 340 -16.23 23.97 19.94
CA ARG A 340 -15.31 23.53 18.89
C ARG A 340 -14.31 24.66 18.63
N PRO A 341 -13.14 24.34 18.03
CA PRO A 341 -12.24 25.37 17.55
C PRO A 341 -12.97 26.41 16.70
N ARG A 342 -12.80 27.68 17.05
CA ARG A 342 -13.34 28.92 16.46
C ARG A 342 -14.79 29.24 16.81
N ASP A 343 -15.44 28.46 17.68
CA ASP A 343 -16.76 28.81 18.20
C ASP A 343 -16.73 30.17 18.92
N LEU A 344 -17.88 30.84 18.91
CA LEU A 344 -18.13 32.09 19.61
C LEU A 344 -18.95 31.82 20.86
N ILE A 345 -18.38 32.07 22.03
CA ILE A 345 -19.06 31.98 23.32
C ILE A 345 -19.44 33.40 23.75
N ARG A 346 -20.73 33.71 23.69
CA ARG A 346 -21.34 34.96 24.16
C ARG A 346 -21.74 34.81 25.63
N ILE A 347 -21.03 35.51 26.50
CA ILE A 347 -21.31 35.51 27.94
C ILE A 347 -22.24 36.68 28.24
N SER A 348 -23.43 36.37 28.74
CA SER A 348 -24.42 37.37 29.15
C SER A 348 -23.97 38.09 30.41
N ALA A 349 -24.60 39.24 30.69
CA ALA A 349 -24.43 39.96 31.95
C ALA A 349 -24.66 39.02 33.16
N GLY A 350 -23.75 39.04 34.12
CA GLY A 350 -23.77 38.15 35.27
C GLY A 350 -22.41 38.09 35.97
N THR A 351 -22.40 37.52 37.17
CA THR A 351 -21.19 37.21 37.93
C THR A 351 -20.94 35.71 37.91
N TYR A 352 -19.79 35.31 37.38
CA TYR A 352 -19.38 33.94 37.19
C TYR A 352 -18.21 33.64 38.14
N LYS A 353 -18.35 32.61 38.97
CA LYS A 353 -17.37 32.23 40.00
C LYS A 353 -16.67 30.94 39.60
N GLU A 354 -15.90 31.03 38.53
CA GLU A 354 -15.22 29.89 37.90
C GLU A 354 -13.89 30.33 37.31
N SER A 355 -12.92 29.41 37.26
CA SER A 355 -11.63 29.61 36.61
C SER A 355 -11.72 29.05 35.19
N LEU A 356 -11.39 29.86 34.19
CA LEU A 356 -11.49 29.46 32.79
C LEU A 356 -10.17 28.91 32.27
N ILE A 357 -10.18 27.65 31.84
CA ILE A 357 -9.06 27.02 31.14
C ILE A 357 -9.42 26.91 29.67
N ILE A 358 -8.61 27.53 28.81
CA ILE A 358 -8.82 27.57 27.37
C ILE A 358 -7.73 26.73 26.69
N ASP A 359 -8.10 25.53 26.26
CA ASP A 359 -7.22 24.55 25.62
C ASP A 359 -7.39 24.49 24.09
N GLN A 360 -8.34 25.24 23.55
CA GLN A 360 -8.62 25.27 22.13
C GLN A 360 -9.00 26.69 21.69
N PRO A 361 -8.75 27.06 20.43
CA PRO A 361 -8.93 28.44 20.00
C PRO A 361 -10.40 28.79 19.92
N VAL A 362 -10.86 29.71 20.75
CA VAL A 362 -12.27 30.14 20.80
C VAL A 362 -12.36 31.66 20.81
N ARG A 363 -13.56 32.18 20.54
CA ARG A 363 -13.88 33.59 20.76
C ARG A 363 -14.75 33.71 22.00
N LEU A 364 -14.23 34.32 23.05
CA LEU A 364 -14.95 34.59 24.29
C LEU A 364 -15.36 36.05 24.32
N GLN A 365 -16.66 36.33 24.35
CA GLN A 365 -17.21 37.69 24.26
C GLN A 365 -18.20 37.96 25.39
N GLY A 366 -17.84 38.87 26.30
CA GLY A 366 -18.77 39.48 27.26
C GLY A 366 -19.58 40.63 26.65
N THR A 367 -20.47 41.22 27.44
CA THR A 367 -21.35 42.31 26.99
C THR A 367 -20.63 43.65 26.81
N GLY A 368 -19.42 43.82 27.35
CA GLY A 368 -18.57 45.01 27.15
C GLY A 368 -18.97 46.26 27.95
N ASP A 369 -20.00 46.19 28.78
CA ASP A 369 -20.57 47.30 29.55
C ASP A 369 -20.34 47.19 31.07
N GLY A 370 -19.31 46.45 31.48
CA GLY A 370 -19.03 46.21 32.91
C GLY A 370 -19.86 45.09 33.54
N LYS A 371 -20.80 44.48 32.80
CA LYS A 371 -21.81 43.56 33.39
C LYS A 371 -21.45 42.08 33.33
N THR A 372 -20.52 41.67 32.46
CA THR A 372 -19.95 40.31 32.48
C THR A 372 -18.75 40.30 33.42
N ILE A 373 -18.88 39.66 34.58
CA ILE A 373 -17.88 39.66 35.65
C ILE A 373 -17.46 38.23 35.95
N ILE A 374 -16.15 37.94 35.87
CA ILE A 374 -15.55 36.69 36.35
C ILE A 374 -14.81 37.02 37.64
N GLU A 375 -15.14 36.31 38.71
CA GLU A 375 -14.64 36.61 40.04
C GLU A 375 -14.30 35.35 40.85
N LEU A 376 -13.09 35.32 41.42
CA LEU A 376 -12.61 34.26 42.31
C LEU A 376 -11.87 34.85 43.52
N PRO A 377 -11.78 34.15 44.66
CA PRO A 377 -10.85 34.50 45.73
C PRO A 377 -9.39 34.54 45.24
N SER A 378 -8.61 35.48 45.75
CA SER A 378 -7.22 35.74 45.33
C SER A 378 -6.26 34.56 45.52
N THR A 379 -6.62 33.59 46.35
CA THR A 379 -5.81 32.43 46.72
C THR A 379 -6.18 31.15 45.97
N GLU A 380 -7.17 31.17 45.07
CA GLU A 380 -7.70 29.95 44.46
C GLU A 380 -7.05 29.59 43.13
N ALA A 381 -7.15 30.46 42.11
CA ALA A 381 -6.67 30.19 40.77
C ALA A 381 -6.53 31.49 39.96
N SER A 382 -5.91 31.41 38.77
CA SER A 382 -6.03 32.47 37.77
C SER A 382 -7.45 32.51 37.20
N LEU A 383 -7.99 33.69 36.88
CA LEU A 383 -9.35 33.80 36.33
C LEU A 383 -9.46 33.21 34.92
N ILE A 384 -8.43 33.45 34.08
CA ILE A 384 -8.33 32.89 32.74
C ILE A 384 -6.91 32.36 32.52
N THR A 385 -6.80 31.11 32.08
CA THR A 385 -5.56 30.50 31.60
C THR A 385 -5.73 30.05 30.16
N ILE A 386 -4.87 30.55 29.27
CA ILE A 386 -4.87 30.22 27.83
C ILE A 386 -3.65 29.35 27.54
N ASN A 387 -3.89 28.05 27.40
CA ASN A 387 -2.85 27.05 27.21
C ASN A 387 -2.30 27.03 25.78
N PRO A 388 -1.06 26.54 25.56
CA PRO A 388 -0.36 26.63 24.28
C PRO A 388 -1.15 26.21 23.03
N GLU A 389 -2.06 25.25 23.18
CA GLU A 389 -2.91 24.67 22.14
C GLU A 389 -3.98 25.63 21.62
N ALA A 390 -4.38 26.62 22.43
CA ALA A 390 -5.45 27.57 22.13
C ALA A 390 -5.01 28.74 21.22
N LYS A 391 -4.26 28.42 20.16
CA LYS A 391 -3.66 29.39 19.24
C LYS A 391 -4.72 30.13 18.41
N GLY A 392 -4.77 31.46 18.54
CA GLY A 392 -5.76 32.30 17.85
C GLY A 392 -7.00 32.65 18.70
N THR A 393 -6.92 32.43 20.01
CA THR A 393 -7.98 32.80 20.96
C THR A 393 -8.22 34.32 20.97
N PHE A 394 -9.50 34.71 21.00
CA PHE A 394 -9.92 36.10 21.09
C PHE A 394 -10.82 36.28 22.31
N ILE A 395 -10.46 37.16 23.23
CA ILE A 395 -11.23 37.46 24.44
C ILE A 395 -11.59 38.94 24.43
N SER A 396 -12.86 39.25 24.67
CA SER A 396 -13.30 40.65 24.72
C SER A 396 -14.45 40.94 25.64
N GLY A 397 -14.48 42.17 26.20
CA GLY A 397 -15.65 42.70 26.89
C GLY A 397 -15.94 42.08 28.25
N ILE A 398 -14.92 41.56 28.94
CA ILE A 398 -15.04 40.84 30.22
C ILE A 398 -14.38 41.64 31.34
N ASN A 399 -15.00 41.64 32.51
CA ASN A 399 -14.43 42.18 33.76
C ASN A 399 -13.93 41.02 34.61
N LEU A 400 -12.71 41.15 35.12
CA LEU A 400 -11.96 40.09 35.77
C LEU A 400 -11.48 40.61 37.12
N ASN A 401 -11.87 39.93 38.21
CA ASN A 401 -11.60 40.37 39.57
C ASN A 401 -11.14 39.23 40.49
N HIS A 402 -10.06 39.42 41.25
CA HIS A 402 -9.87 38.61 42.46
C HIS A 402 -10.50 39.27 43.69
N LYS A 403 -11.02 38.45 44.60
CA LYS A 403 -11.55 38.87 45.90
C LYS A 403 -10.53 38.63 47.00
N GLY A 404 -10.25 39.67 47.76
CA GLY A 404 -9.24 39.65 48.80
C GLY A 404 -7.85 39.95 48.25
N PHE A 405 -6.86 39.93 49.13
CA PHE A 405 -5.46 40.13 48.79
C PHE A 405 -4.69 38.89 49.23
N ASP A 406 -3.88 38.34 48.33
CA ASP A 406 -2.95 37.26 48.66
C ASP A 406 -1.59 37.86 49.01
N HIS A 407 -1.07 37.55 50.19
CA HIS A 407 0.25 37.96 50.67
C HIS A 407 1.36 36.93 50.37
N SER A 408 1.02 35.83 49.71
CA SER A 408 1.98 34.81 49.30
C SER A 408 2.97 35.32 48.25
N THR A 409 4.07 34.60 48.09
CA THR A 409 5.06 34.87 47.02
C THR A 409 4.60 34.36 45.66
N ASP A 410 3.68 33.40 45.62
CA ASP A 410 3.21 32.73 44.39
C ASP A 410 1.74 33.08 44.15
N ARG A 411 1.49 34.20 43.46
CA ARG A 411 0.16 34.78 43.30
C ARG A 411 -0.40 34.55 41.90
N PHE A 412 -1.70 34.26 41.83
CA PHE A 412 -2.38 34.03 40.56
C PHE A 412 -2.58 35.30 39.75
N SER A 413 -2.38 35.21 38.44
CA SER A 413 -2.63 36.32 37.52
C SER A 413 -4.11 36.39 37.12
N GLY A 414 -4.56 37.56 36.65
CA GLY A 414 -5.93 37.70 36.15
C GLY A 414 -6.10 36.92 34.85
N ILE A 415 -5.21 37.18 33.88
CA ILE A 415 -5.13 36.42 32.62
C ILE A 415 -3.70 35.88 32.46
N THR A 416 -3.56 34.57 32.34
CA THR A 416 -2.31 33.88 31.99
C THR A 416 -2.35 33.46 30.52
N ILE A 417 -1.36 33.86 29.74
CA ILE A 417 -1.26 33.61 28.30
C ILE A 417 0.02 32.83 27.99
N LEU A 418 -0.15 31.55 27.65
CA LEU A 418 0.92 30.65 27.18
C LEU A 418 0.83 30.41 25.67
N ALA A 419 -0.35 30.65 25.08
CA ALA A 419 -0.60 30.46 23.66
C ALA A 419 -0.06 31.58 22.77
N GLN A 420 0.03 31.28 21.47
CA GLN A 420 0.40 32.25 20.44
C GLN A 420 -0.84 32.83 19.73
N GLU A 421 -0.69 34.00 19.12
CA GLU A 421 -1.74 34.69 18.34
C GLU A 421 -3.01 34.98 19.18
N VAL A 422 -2.83 35.26 20.47
CA VAL A 422 -3.94 35.60 21.38
C VAL A 422 -4.27 37.09 21.26
N THR A 423 -5.56 37.42 21.29
CA THR A 423 -6.02 38.81 21.36
C THR A 423 -6.90 39.01 22.60
N ILE A 424 -6.53 39.98 23.43
CA ILE A 424 -7.32 40.47 24.56
C ILE A 424 -7.77 41.90 24.22
N ALA A 425 -9.08 42.13 24.14
CA ALA A 425 -9.63 43.39 23.66
C ALA A 425 -10.75 43.92 24.57
N ALA A 426 -10.70 45.19 24.97
CA ALA A 426 -11.78 45.81 25.76
C ALA A 426 -12.14 45.02 27.03
N CYS A 427 -11.13 44.47 27.72
CA CYS A 427 -11.29 43.78 29.00
C CYS A 427 -10.82 44.68 30.15
N ASN A 428 -11.46 44.51 31.30
CA ASN A 428 -11.09 45.20 32.53
C ASN A 428 -10.56 44.18 33.53
N VAL A 429 -9.28 44.23 33.85
CA VAL A 429 -8.65 43.37 34.87
C VAL A 429 -8.36 44.21 36.10
N HIS A 430 -9.05 43.94 37.19
CA HIS A 430 -8.90 44.70 38.42
C HIS A 430 -8.61 43.80 39.61
N HIS A 431 -7.83 44.31 40.56
CA HIS A 431 -7.53 43.61 41.82
C HIS A 431 -7.01 42.18 41.61
N SER A 432 -6.20 41.95 40.56
CA SER A 432 -5.53 40.66 40.41
C SER A 432 -4.57 40.43 41.59
N ALA A 433 -4.43 39.17 42.01
CA ALA A 433 -3.58 38.81 43.14
C ALA A 433 -2.11 39.01 42.80
N GLY A 434 -1.71 38.53 41.61
CA GLY A 434 -0.41 38.75 40.99
C GLY A 434 -0.49 39.77 39.86
N HIS A 435 -0.06 39.38 38.66
CA HIS A 435 -0.12 40.24 37.48
C HIS A 435 -1.56 40.40 36.97
N GLY A 436 -1.90 41.54 36.38
CA GLY A 436 -3.17 41.67 35.66
C GLY A 436 -3.24 40.72 34.46
N ILE A 437 -2.30 40.92 33.52
CA ILE A 437 -2.13 40.05 32.35
C ILE A 437 -0.67 39.57 32.31
N ALA A 438 -0.44 38.26 32.29
CA ALA A 438 0.87 37.63 32.20
C ALA A 438 1.02 36.89 30.87
N VAL A 439 1.99 37.29 30.04
CA VAL A 439 2.40 36.61 28.81
C VAL A 439 3.69 35.84 29.10
N LEU A 440 3.59 34.52 29.15
CA LEU A 440 4.63 33.63 29.68
C LEU A 440 5.03 32.57 28.64
N ASP A 441 6.19 31.94 28.84
CA ASP A 441 6.63 30.71 28.17
C ASP A 441 6.50 30.67 26.64
N GLY A 442 6.82 31.78 25.96
CA GLY A 442 6.73 31.87 24.50
C GLY A 442 5.36 32.31 23.97
N GLY A 443 4.45 32.69 24.88
CA GLY A 443 3.15 33.26 24.56
C GLY A 443 3.26 34.54 23.73
N LYS A 444 2.28 34.76 22.85
CA LYS A 444 2.24 35.93 21.96
C LYS A 444 0.86 36.56 21.95
N ALA A 445 0.76 37.79 22.46
CA ALA A 445 -0.51 38.47 22.68
C ALA A 445 -0.59 39.85 22.01
N THR A 446 -1.77 40.18 21.51
CA THR A 446 -2.19 41.57 21.24
C THR A 446 -3.15 42.00 22.34
N ILE A 447 -2.79 43.04 23.08
CA ILE A 447 -3.60 43.60 24.18
C ILE A 447 -4.06 44.98 23.73
N THR A 448 -5.37 45.20 23.65
CA THR A 448 -5.90 46.47 23.13
C THR A 448 -7.16 46.96 23.83
N GLY A 449 -7.25 48.27 24.07
CA GLY A 449 -8.45 48.85 24.67
C GLY A 449 -8.74 48.35 26.09
N CYS A 450 -7.74 47.79 26.78
CA CYS A 450 -7.94 47.19 28.10
C CYS A 450 -7.67 48.20 29.22
N GLU A 451 -8.35 47.98 30.35
CA GLU A 451 -8.11 48.68 31.62
C GLU A 451 -7.52 47.67 32.61
N ILE A 452 -6.34 47.95 33.17
CA ILE A 452 -5.70 47.09 34.16
C ILE A 452 -5.39 47.91 35.40
N SER A 453 -5.92 47.51 36.55
CA SER A 453 -5.77 48.31 37.75
C SER A 453 -5.70 47.53 39.06
N ALA A 454 -5.08 48.16 40.07
CA ALA A 454 -5.00 47.65 41.43
C ALA A 454 -4.44 46.21 41.52
N CYS A 455 -3.59 45.79 40.59
CA CYS A 455 -3.00 44.46 40.60
C CYS A 455 -1.85 44.35 41.60
N GLY A 456 -1.66 43.17 42.18
CA GLY A 456 -0.69 42.93 43.23
C GLY A 456 0.79 42.90 42.79
N TRP A 457 1.04 42.77 41.48
CA TRP A 457 2.34 42.92 40.82
C TRP A 457 2.22 43.92 39.66
N ASP A 458 2.86 43.65 38.52
CA ASP A 458 2.71 44.45 37.31
C ASP A 458 1.28 44.36 36.76
N GLY A 459 0.77 45.46 36.19
CA GLY A 459 -0.48 45.41 35.44
C GLY A 459 -0.36 44.43 34.27
N ILE A 460 0.68 44.58 33.45
CA ILE A 460 0.99 43.65 32.36
C ILE A 460 2.43 43.16 32.50
N SER A 461 2.66 41.84 32.43
CA SER A 461 3.99 41.22 32.47
C SER A 461 4.23 40.40 31.22
N VAL A 462 5.36 40.63 30.55
CA VAL A 462 5.83 39.84 29.41
C VAL A 462 7.15 39.19 29.83
N TYR A 463 7.10 37.91 30.13
CA TYR A 463 8.20 37.23 30.81
C TYR A 463 8.77 36.09 29.97
N GLY A 464 10.10 36.05 29.89
CA GLY A 464 10.85 34.95 29.28
C GLY A 464 11.17 35.16 27.80
N ALA A 465 12.24 34.49 27.36
CA ALA A 465 12.68 34.53 25.97
C ALA A 465 11.61 33.91 25.06
N GLY A 466 11.30 34.58 23.94
CA GLY A 466 10.28 34.15 22.99
C GLY A 466 8.87 34.69 23.28
N SER A 467 8.61 35.14 24.51
CA SER A 467 7.36 35.84 24.85
C SER A 467 7.31 37.22 24.20
N HIS A 468 6.16 37.54 23.62
CA HIS A 468 5.99 38.79 22.88
C HIS A 468 4.61 39.41 23.08
N ALA A 469 4.54 40.72 23.32
CA ALA A 469 3.27 41.43 23.39
C ALA A 469 3.23 42.69 22.55
N VAL A 470 2.09 42.92 21.91
CA VAL A 470 1.74 44.16 21.22
C VAL A 470 0.62 44.84 22.00
N ILE A 471 0.93 45.93 22.67
CA ILE A 471 0.01 46.65 23.55
C ILE A 471 -0.38 47.97 22.90
N ARG A 472 -1.68 48.20 22.71
CA ARG A 472 -2.22 49.42 22.08
C ARG A 472 -3.41 49.98 22.82
N ASP A 473 -3.51 51.31 22.91
CA ASP A 473 -4.73 51.98 23.41
C ASP A 473 -5.19 51.40 24.77
N THR A 474 -4.23 51.08 25.65
CA THR A 474 -4.44 50.37 26.92
C THR A 474 -4.03 51.25 28.08
N HIS A 475 -4.74 51.14 29.19
CA HIS A 475 -4.51 51.92 30.40
C HIS A 475 -4.19 50.97 31.57
N SER A 476 -3.03 51.16 32.18
CA SER A 476 -2.56 50.39 33.34
C SER A 476 -2.24 51.35 34.47
N HIS A 477 -2.97 51.25 35.59
CA HIS A 477 -2.84 52.20 36.68
C HIS A 477 -3.03 51.64 38.09
N GLY A 478 -2.41 52.29 39.08
CA GLY A 478 -2.59 51.92 40.49
C GLY A 478 -2.11 50.52 40.84
N ASN A 479 -1.23 49.90 40.03
CA ASN A 479 -0.68 48.59 40.32
C ASN A 479 0.46 48.70 41.34
N ILE A 480 0.67 47.65 42.15
CA ILE A 480 1.70 47.69 43.22
C ILE A 480 3.11 47.80 42.64
N GLN A 481 3.38 47.17 41.49
CA GLN A 481 4.68 47.24 40.81
C GLN A 481 4.60 48.13 39.57
N HIS A 482 4.88 47.59 38.39
CA HIS A 482 4.96 48.37 37.16
C HIS A 482 3.61 48.44 36.42
N GLY A 483 3.41 49.47 35.61
CA GLY A 483 2.29 49.49 34.67
C GLY A 483 2.43 48.37 33.62
N LEU A 484 3.64 48.21 33.10
CA LEU A 484 4.03 47.16 32.14
C LEU A 484 5.50 46.75 32.36
N GLY A 485 5.76 45.46 32.54
CA GLY A 485 7.11 44.89 32.68
C GLY A 485 7.47 43.92 31.55
N PHE A 486 8.63 44.13 30.92
CA PHE A 486 9.30 43.13 30.07
C PHE A 486 10.46 42.52 30.84
N TRP A 487 10.37 41.21 31.12
CA TRP A 487 11.27 40.51 32.01
C TRP A 487 11.98 39.34 31.33
N LYS A 488 13.24 39.08 31.71
CA LYS A 488 14.01 37.89 31.32
C LYS A 488 14.00 37.60 29.81
N GLY A 489 14.07 38.64 28.98
CA GLY A 489 14.09 38.50 27.52
C GLY A 489 12.74 38.65 26.82
N GLY A 490 11.67 38.92 27.57
CA GLY A 490 10.37 39.31 27.00
C GLY A 490 10.49 40.54 26.10
N SER A 491 9.72 40.57 25.01
CA SER A 491 9.84 41.60 23.97
C SER A 491 8.48 42.16 23.58
N GLY A 492 8.44 43.32 22.91
CA GLY A 492 7.15 43.87 22.52
C GLY A 492 7.13 45.27 21.96
N SER A 493 5.91 45.72 21.66
CA SER A 493 5.63 47.10 21.27
C SER A 493 4.49 47.66 22.11
N VAL A 494 4.65 48.91 22.53
CA VAL A 494 3.71 49.66 23.35
C VAL A 494 3.39 50.94 22.61
N SER A 495 2.10 51.18 22.31
CA SER A 495 1.72 52.40 21.61
C SER A 495 0.40 52.99 22.07
N LYS A 496 0.32 54.33 22.18
CA LYS A 496 -0.90 55.04 22.60
C LYS A 496 -1.45 54.56 23.94
N CYS A 497 -0.57 54.15 24.85
CA CYS A 497 -0.95 53.62 26.15
C CYS A 497 -0.80 54.67 27.25
N ARG A 498 -1.41 54.40 28.40
CA ARG A 498 -1.24 55.17 29.64
C ARG A 498 -0.78 54.21 30.74
N MET A 499 0.37 54.48 31.33
CA MET A 499 0.98 53.68 32.40
C MET A 499 1.22 54.60 33.59
N VAL A 500 0.17 54.81 34.39
CA VAL A 500 0.10 55.94 35.34
C VAL A 500 -0.13 55.48 36.77
N GLU A 501 0.30 56.26 37.76
CA GLU A 501 0.00 56.01 39.18
C GLU A 501 0.46 54.62 39.68
N ASN A 502 1.47 54.01 39.05
CA ASN A 502 1.97 52.69 39.47
C ASN A 502 3.01 52.82 40.59
N GLY A 503 3.09 51.79 41.42
CA GLY A 503 3.93 51.75 42.61
C GLY A 503 5.43 51.68 42.33
N LEU A 504 5.83 51.33 41.10
CA LEU A 504 7.20 51.40 40.60
C LEU A 504 7.25 52.20 39.29
N CYS A 505 7.85 51.67 38.23
CA CYS A 505 7.91 52.34 36.92
C CYS A 505 6.60 52.23 36.11
N GLY A 506 6.33 53.21 35.23
CA GLY A 506 5.25 53.09 34.24
C GLY A 506 5.52 51.94 33.26
N VAL A 507 6.68 51.95 32.60
CA VAL A 507 7.19 50.84 31.77
C VAL A 507 8.57 50.43 32.24
N LEU A 508 8.77 49.14 32.48
CA LEU A 508 10.07 48.52 32.73
C LEU A 508 10.43 47.55 31.60
N ALA A 509 11.68 47.57 31.15
CA ALA A 509 12.22 46.52 30.31
C ALA A 509 13.62 46.09 30.75
N MET A 510 13.79 44.79 30.98
CA MET A 510 15.03 44.17 31.43
C MET A 510 15.23 42.79 30.78
N GLY A 511 16.38 42.59 30.14
CA GLY A 511 16.76 41.30 29.56
C GLY A 511 17.63 41.45 28.33
N ALA A 512 18.74 40.72 28.31
CA ALA A 512 19.72 40.82 27.23
C ALA A 512 19.10 40.44 25.88
N GLY A 513 19.25 41.33 24.89
CA GLY A 513 18.76 41.11 23.53
C GLY A 513 17.25 41.28 23.33
N ALA A 514 16.48 41.57 24.39
CA ALA A 514 15.07 41.89 24.27
C ALA A 514 14.88 43.15 23.42
N LYS A 515 13.92 43.12 22.51
CA LYS A 515 13.57 44.25 21.65
C LYS A 515 12.27 44.87 22.13
N VAL A 516 12.32 46.12 22.57
CA VAL A 516 11.16 46.82 23.13
C VAL A 516 10.99 48.17 22.42
N SER A 517 9.78 48.44 21.95
CA SER A 517 9.41 49.75 21.40
C SER A 517 8.32 50.39 22.23
N VAL A 518 8.54 51.63 22.67
CA VAL A 518 7.57 52.42 23.44
C VAL A 518 7.34 53.72 22.67
N ILE A 519 6.13 53.88 22.16
CA ILE A 519 5.79 54.94 21.21
C ILE A 519 4.53 55.67 21.66
N SER A 520 4.54 57.00 21.72
CA SER A 520 3.32 57.78 22.04
C SER A 520 2.62 57.32 23.32
N THR A 521 3.39 56.95 24.34
CA THR A 521 2.88 56.44 25.62
C THR A 521 3.02 57.51 26.70
N VAL A 522 2.02 57.61 27.56
CA VAL A 522 2.02 58.49 28.73
C VAL A 522 2.40 57.68 29.96
N CYS A 523 3.48 58.07 30.64
CA CYS A 523 3.89 57.51 31.92
C CYS A 523 3.95 58.63 32.96
N SER A 524 2.95 58.76 33.82
CA SER A 524 2.90 59.84 34.80
C SER A 524 2.56 59.36 36.20
N ASP A 525 2.96 60.15 37.20
CA ASP A 525 2.58 59.94 38.60
C ASP A 525 3.03 58.57 39.15
N ASN A 526 4.03 57.95 38.53
CA ASN A 526 4.59 56.69 38.99
C ASN A 526 5.61 56.94 40.11
N ARG A 527 5.70 56.00 41.07
CA ARG A 527 6.59 56.14 42.24
C ARG A 527 8.06 55.83 41.95
N GLU A 528 8.40 55.37 40.74
CA GLU A 528 9.78 55.37 40.25
C GLU A 528 9.90 56.20 38.96
N ALA A 529 10.38 55.58 37.87
CA ALA A 529 10.58 56.25 36.60
C ALA A 529 9.36 56.10 35.68
N GLY A 530 9.19 57.03 34.74
CA GLY A 530 8.17 56.86 33.69
C GLY A 530 8.48 55.63 32.82
N ILE A 531 9.70 55.56 32.30
CA ILE A 531 10.21 54.42 31.52
C ILE A 531 11.62 54.05 32.00
N LEU A 532 11.85 52.79 32.36
CA LEU A 532 13.17 52.25 32.71
C LEU A 532 13.58 51.12 31.77
N ILE A 533 14.75 51.26 31.15
CA ILE A 533 15.36 50.26 30.27
C ILE A 533 16.72 49.86 30.85
N SER A 534 16.95 48.56 31.07
CA SER A 534 18.22 48.04 31.59
C SER A 534 18.62 46.69 30.98
N ASP A 535 19.78 46.19 31.40
CA ASP A 535 20.22 44.80 31.27
C ASP A 535 20.29 44.27 29.83
N GLY A 536 20.73 45.10 28.89
CA GLY A 536 21.03 44.67 27.53
C GLY A 536 19.83 44.69 26.58
N VAL A 537 18.76 45.39 26.95
CA VAL A 537 17.62 45.65 26.07
C VAL A 537 18.03 46.53 24.90
N ILE A 538 17.42 46.28 23.74
CA ILE A 538 17.47 47.14 22.55
C ILE A 538 16.13 47.87 22.47
N ALA A 539 16.14 49.16 22.79
CA ALA A 539 14.94 49.97 22.95
C ALA A 539 14.76 51.04 21.85
N THR A 540 13.51 51.29 21.48
CA THR A 540 13.11 52.48 20.72
C THR A 540 12.07 53.25 21.52
N LEU A 541 12.43 54.45 21.98
CA LEU A 541 11.60 55.32 22.78
C LEU A 541 11.27 56.57 21.98
N THR A 542 10.05 56.65 21.43
CA THR A 542 9.67 57.74 20.53
C THR A 542 8.37 58.42 20.94
N ALA A 543 8.38 59.75 21.01
CA ALA A 543 7.18 60.56 21.24
C ALA A 543 6.44 60.23 22.55
N ASN A 544 7.15 59.74 23.57
CA ASN A 544 6.55 59.44 24.88
C ASN A 544 6.49 60.68 25.76
N ARG A 545 5.53 60.70 26.68
CA ARG A 545 5.35 61.76 27.67
C ARG A 545 5.55 61.15 29.06
N CYS A 546 6.64 61.50 29.74
CA CYS A 546 6.94 61.01 31.08
C CYS A 546 6.97 62.20 32.05
N GLU A 547 5.92 62.37 32.85
CA GLU A 547 5.73 63.59 33.65
C GLU A 547 5.37 63.28 35.10
N GLU A 548 5.77 64.14 36.04
CA GLU A 548 5.38 64.04 37.47
C GLU A 548 5.72 62.67 38.11
N ASN A 549 6.73 61.96 37.60
CA ASN A 549 7.19 60.73 38.23
C ASN A 549 8.12 61.04 39.40
N LEU A 550 8.09 60.22 40.45
CA LEU A 550 8.87 60.44 41.68
C LEU A 550 10.39 60.35 41.45
N LEU A 551 10.83 59.60 40.44
CA LEU A 551 12.23 59.60 40.01
C LEU A 551 12.35 60.31 38.67
N SER A 552 13.00 59.68 37.69
CA SER A 552 13.26 60.28 36.39
C SER A 552 12.18 59.96 35.36
N GLY A 553 12.00 60.81 34.35
CA GLY A 553 11.07 60.54 33.26
C GLY A 553 11.46 59.29 32.46
N ILE A 554 12.67 59.26 31.91
CA ILE A 554 13.25 58.11 31.21
C ILE A 554 14.60 57.75 31.83
N VAL A 555 14.80 56.48 32.17
CA VAL A 555 16.04 55.93 32.75
C VAL A 555 16.61 54.84 31.84
N LEU A 556 17.87 55.00 31.43
CA LEU A 556 18.63 53.98 30.71
C LEU A 556 19.80 53.51 31.56
N ARG A 557 19.86 52.22 31.87
CA ARG A 557 20.89 51.57 32.70
C ARG A 557 21.56 50.42 31.97
N SER A 558 22.69 49.95 32.52
CA SER A 558 23.59 48.93 31.99
C SER A 558 24.34 49.29 30.71
N ALA A 559 25.65 49.03 30.69
CA ALA A 559 26.51 49.30 29.52
C ALA A 559 26.21 48.40 28.30
N THR A 560 25.41 47.36 28.48
CA THR A 560 24.96 46.49 27.39
C THR A 560 23.67 46.98 26.72
N THR A 561 22.96 47.93 27.33
CA THR A 561 21.70 48.47 26.82
C THR A 561 21.96 49.40 25.63
N THR A 562 21.12 49.27 24.61
CA THR A 562 21.12 50.15 23.44
C THR A 562 19.75 50.80 23.28
N ALA A 563 19.71 52.12 23.05
CA ALA A 563 18.44 52.83 22.89
C ALA A 563 18.47 53.93 21.84
N ASP A 564 17.41 54.03 21.06
CA ASP A 564 17.05 55.23 20.30
C ASP A 564 16.01 56.02 21.10
N VAL A 565 16.30 57.30 21.38
CA VAL A 565 15.48 58.18 22.22
C VAL A 565 15.15 59.44 21.43
N THR A 566 13.93 59.52 20.90
CA THR A 566 13.55 60.62 19.99
C THR A 566 12.20 61.24 20.34
N LYS A 567 12.08 62.56 20.23
CA LYS A 567 10.79 63.29 20.37
C LYS A 567 10.09 63.11 21.72
N ASN A 568 10.77 62.67 22.77
CA ASN A 568 10.15 62.45 24.07
C ASN A 568 10.00 63.77 24.84
N VAL A 569 8.96 63.85 25.67
CA VAL A 569 8.67 64.97 26.56
C VAL A 569 8.78 64.47 27.99
N THR A 570 9.71 65.01 28.78
CA THR A 570 9.95 64.58 30.16
C THR A 570 9.93 65.77 31.12
N ASN A 571 8.78 66.04 31.73
CA ASN A 571 8.58 67.28 32.47
C ASN A 571 8.28 67.03 33.95
N ASN A 572 8.71 67.95 34.81
CA ASN A 572 8.34 67.98 36.23
C ASN A 572 8.58 66.67 36.98
N ASN A 573 9.54 65.84 36.54
CA ASN A 573 9.91 64.64 37.29
C ASN A 573 10.78 65.06 38.48
N HIS A 574 10.64 64.34 39.58
CA HIS A 574 11.26 64.70 40.86
C HIS A 574 12.76 64.33 40.93
N GLU A 575 13.30 63.68 39.91
CA GLU A 575 14.74 63.49 39.71
C GLU A 575 15.21 64.14 38.40
N ALA A 576 15.30 63.42 37.28
CA ALA A 576 15.76 63.95 36.01
C ALA A 576 14.73 63.73 34.89
N GLY A 577 14.76 64.54 33.83
CA GLY A 577 13.91 64.30 32.66
C GLY A 577 14.33 63.03 31.92
N ILE A 578 15.59 62.97 31.48
CA ILE A 578 16.19 61.77 30.87
C ILE A 578 17.53 61.49 31.53
N LEU A 579 17.69 60.29 32.10
CA LEU A 579 18.92 59.82 32.73
C LEU A 579 19.51 58.65 31.94
N SER A 580 20.78 58.74 31.54
CA SER A 580 21.53 57.60 30.98
C SER A 580 22.77 57.31 31.81
N HIS A 581 22.95 56.06 32.19
CA HIS A 581 24.14 55.60 32.88
C HIS A 581 25.36 55.57 31.96
N ARG A 582 26.55 55.77 32.54
CA ARG A 582 27.81 55.67 31.81
C ARG A 582 27.92 54.32 31.11
N GLY A 583 28.22 54.35 29.81
CA GLY A 583 28.43 53.17 28.97
C GLY A 583 27.18 52.67 28.23
N VAL A 584 25.99 53.22 28.50
CA VAL A 584 24.79 52.96 27.69
C VAL A 584 25.03 53.43 26.24
N LYS A 585 24.68 52.60 25.27
CA LYS A 585 24.82 52.93 23.84
C LYS A 585 23.55 53.63 23.34
N ILE A 586 23.61 54.94 23.18
CA ILE A 586 22.51 55.71 22.61
C ILE A 586 22.77 55.89 21.12
N GLY A 587 21.86 55.38 20.27
CA GLY A 587 21.92 55.55 18.81
C GLY A 587 21.48 56.94 18.40
N LYS A 588 20.16 57.15 18.31
CA LYS A 588 19.53 58.45 18.04
C LYS A 588 19.14 59.15 19.33
N PHE A 589 19.44 60.45 19.44
CA PHE A 589 19.04 61.30 20.56
C PHE A 589 18.60 62.68 20.06
N GLU A 590 17.37 62.79 19.57
CA GLU A 590 16.91 63.95 18.79
C GLU A 590 15.54 64.43 19.27
N GLU A 591 15.30 65.74 19.21
CA GLU A 591 13.99 66.37 19.47
C GLU A 591 13.37 66.07 20.84
N ASN A 592 14.15 65.62 21.82
CA ASN A 592 13.68 65.42 23.19
C ASN A 592 13.55 66.76 23.93
N LYS A 593 12.47 66.93 24.68
CA LYS A 593 12.19 68.11 25.51
C LYS A 593 12.10 67.70 26.97
N ALA A 594 12.83 68.39 27.84
CA ALA A 594 12.78 68.17 29.27
C ALA A 594 12.77 69.52 30.00
N GLN A 595 11.76 69.76 30.83
CA GLN A 595 11.61 71.01 31.57
C GLN A 595 11.02 70.78 32.97
N GLY A 596 11.35 71.64 33.93
CA GLY A 596 10.77 71.59 35.28
C GLY A 596 11.19 70.39 36.12
N ASN A 597 12.10 69.53 35.65
CA ASN A 597 12.62 68.42 36.46
C ASN A 597 13.54 68.94 37.56
N THR A 598 13.56 68.28 38.72
CA THR A 598 14.20 68.81 39.95
C THR A 598 15.72 68.84 39.89
N SER A 599 16.37 67.77 39.46
CA SER A 599 17.85 67.67 39.43
C SER A 599 18.43 68.09 38.08
N HIS A 600 18.06 67.39 37.00
CA HIS A 600 18.61 67.60 35.67
C HIS A 600 17.50 67.46 34.63
N GLN A 601 17.51 68.29 33.61
CA GLN A 601 16.59 68.10 32.49
C GLN A 601 17.03 66.87 31.67
N ILE A 602 18.32 66.80 31.33
CA ILE A 602 18.94 65.66 30.66
C ILE A 602 20.28 65.36 31.36
N TRP A 603 20.42 64.16 31.92
CA TRP A 603 21.60 63.68 32.63
C TRP A 603 22.21 62.48 31.89
N ARG A 604 23.12 62.76 30.96
CA ARG A 604 23.85 61.72 30.21
C ARG A 604 25.14 61.32 30.91
N ASP A 605 25.53 60.06 30.70
CA ASP A 605 26.75 59.45 31.23
C ASP A 605 26.89 59.58 32.76
N ALA A 606 25.75 59.51 33.44
CA ALA A 606 25.67 59.55 34.89
C ALA A 606 26.51 58.41 35.49
N ASN A 607 27.33 58.75 36.49
CA ASN A 607 28.14 57.81 37.23
C ASN A 607 27.52 57.59 38.61
N LEU A 608 26.47 56.77 38.70
CA LEU A 608 25.89 56.38 39.99
C LEU A 608 26.72 55.19 40.52
N THR A 609 27.96 55.43 40.93
CA THR A 609 28.73 54.44 41.67
C THR A 609 28.16 54.30 43.09
N GLN A 610 27.59 53.13 43.36
CA GLN A 610 27.25 52.52 44.66
C GLN A 610 26.29 53.30 45.59
N SER A 611 25.02 52.91 45.58
CA SER A 611 24.30 52.68 46.83
C SER A 611 24.06 51.17 46.96
N SER A 612 24.63 50.64 48.04
CA SER A 612 24.69 49.26 48.49
C SER A 612 23.41 48.44 48.36
N GLU A 613 23.61 47.16 48.05
CA GLU A 613 22.97 46.01 48.70
C GLU A 613 21.97 46.39 49.80
N VAL A 614 20.68 46.18 49.55
CA VAL A 614 19.73 45.75 50.56
C VAL A 614 18.89 44.66 49.90
N GLU A 615 18.89 43.49 50.55
CA GLU A 615 18.21 42.23 50.22
C GLU A 615 16.73 42.37 49.88
#